data_AF-A0A926DWE2-F1
#
_entry.id   AF-A0A926DWE2-F1
#
_cell.length_a   1.000
_cell.length_b   1.000
_cell.length_c   1.000
_cell.angle_alpha   90.00
_cell.angle_beta   90.00
_cell.angle_gamma   90.00
#
_symmetry.space_group_name_H-M   'P 1'
#
loop_
_entity.id
_entity.type
_entity.pdbx_description
1 polymer ?
#
loop_
_entity_poly.entity_id
_entity_poly.type
_entity_poly.pdbx_seq_one_letter_code
_entity_poly.pdbx_strand_id
1 'polypeptide(L)'
;KNKHLTLEERKVIEDCLGKRMTFKAISQLVQKDPTTISYEIKHHRQEHRNSFTYDHEPCPLLLKAPFVCNGCSKRHCSSCHSPHFLYRASLAHSEYRTLLSDAREGIPLNKEDFYKTDRIISNALRRGQHLYHIMANSPEIACSKSTVYRHFKKGYYSASRIDLPRAVKFKPRRVRQPDYVPAGIRLGRSYDDFLDYCSLHGLERHVELDTVVGRIAGKVIMTVHFTSCNFMAGILLDNKTAAQGAEHFRSLKDRLRNAGLSVPAIMDALLCDNGGEFADAFSFENDQDGKRE
;
A
#
# COMPACT_ATOMS: atom_id res chain seq x y z
N LYS A 1 -6.59 4.21 15.01
CA LYS A 1 -6.06 3.57 13.78
C LYS A 1 -6.92 2.31 13.50
N ASN A 2 -7.17 1.94 12.25
CA ASN A 2 -8.00 0.79 11.77
C ASN A 2 -9.54 0.98 11.64
N LYS A 3 -9.97 1.92 10.79
CA LYS A 3 -11.40 2.07 10.38
C LYS A 3 -11.94 0.92 9.52
N HIS A 4 -11.08 0.13 8.87
CA HIS A 4 -11.48 -0.94 7.96
C HIS A 4 -11.11 -2.31 8.52
N LEU A 5 -11.91 -3.32 8.17
CA LEU A 5 -11.58 -4.72 8.44
C LEU A 5 -10.41 -5.15 7.55
N THR A 6 -9.44 -5.86 8.12
CA THR A 6 -8.35 -6.54 7.40
C THR A 6 -8.85 -7.87 6.81
N LEU A 7 -8.03 -8.56 6.01
CA LEU A 7 -8.35 -9.91 5.54
C LEU A 7 -8.37 -10.91 6.70
N GLU A 8 -7.41 -10.81 7.62
CA GLU A 8 -7.31 -11.73 8.77
C GLU A 8 -8.49 -11.55 9.72
N GLU A 9 -8.90 -10.31 10.02
CA GLU A 9 -10.12 -10.05 10.81
C GLU A 9 -11.36 -10.66 10.15
N ARG A 10 -11.49 -10.58 8.81
CA ARG A 10 -12.60 -11.22 8.09
C ARG A 10 -12.56 -12.75 8.15
N LYS A 11 -11.38 -13.36 8.07
CA LYS A 11 -11.22 -14.82 8.24
C LYS A 11 -11.65 -15.27 9.63
N VAL A 12 -11.29 -14.50 10.67
CA VAL A 12 -11.75 -14.76 12.04
C VAL A 12 -13.27 -14.68 12.13
N ILE A 13 -13.90 -13.68 11.51
CA ILE A 13 -15.37 -13.57 11.45
C ILE A 13 -15.97 -14.81 10.77
N GLU A 14 -15.45 -15.23 9.61
CA GLU A 14 -15.94 -16.41 8.88
C GLU A 14 -15.88 -17.70 9.71
N ASP A 15 -14.75 -17.96 10.37
CA ASP A 15 -14.56 -19.14 11.23
C ASP A 15 -15.51 -19.11 12.44
N CYS A 16 -15.64 -17.96 13.10
CA CYS A 16 -16.54 -17.80 14.25
C CYS A 16 -18.02 -17.98 13.86
N LEU A 17 -18.41 -17.57 12.65
CA LEU A 17 -19.75 -17.81 12.11
C LEU A 17 -20.01 -19.30 11.87
N GLY A 18 -18.99 -20.05 11.41
CA GLY A 18 -19.04 -21.50 11.33
C GLY A 18 -19.27 -22.17 12.69
N LYS A 19 -18.66 -21.61 13.74
CA LYS A 19 -18.77 -22.06 15.15
C LYS A 19 -20.02 -21.53 15.87
N ARG A 20 -20.92 -20.82 15.18
CA ARG A 20 -22.17 -20.22 15.73
C ARG A 20 -21.94 -19.25 16.90
N MET A 21 -20.82 -18.54 16.90
CA MET A 21 -20.54 -17.53 17.92
C MET A 21 -21.46 -16.31 17.75
N THR A 22 -21.76 -15.62 18.85
CA THR A 22 -22.56 -14.39 18.83
C THR A 22 -21.73 -13.21 18.33
N PHE A 23 -22.36 -12.19 17.74
CA PHE A 23 -21.64 -10.98 17.31
C PHE A 23 -20.88 -10.28 18.44
N LYS A 24 -21.36 -10.38 19.68
CA LYS A 24 -20.65 -9.86 20.85
C LYS A 24 -19.33 -10.59 21.10
N ALA A 25 -19.33 -11.92 20.99
CA ALA A 25 -18.10 -12.71 21.14
C ALA A 25 -17.13 -12.47 19.96
N ILE A 26 -17.65 -12.40 18.73
CA ILE A 26 -16.84 -12.09 17.55
C ILE A 26 -16.20 -10.70 17.70
N SER A 27 -16.99 -9.71 18.15
CA SER A 27 -16.55 -8.33 18.41
C SER A 27 -15.35 -8.26 19.34
N GLN A 28 -15.34 -9.06 20.41
CA GLN A 28 -14.23 -9.14 21.35
C GLN A 28 -12.96 -9.72 20.71
N LEU A 29 -13.09 -10.68 19.80
CA LEU A 29 -11.95 -11.31 19.12
C LEU A 29 -11.29 -10.40 18.06
N VAL A 30 -12.10 -9.75 17.22
CA VAL A 30 -11.57 -8.83 16.17
C VAL A 30 -11.42 -7.38 16.64
N GLN A 31 -11.77 -7.08 17.89
CA GLN A 31 -11.74 -5.72 18.47
C GLN A 31 -12.49 -4.69 17.61
N LYS A 32 -13.65 -5.07 17.07
CA LYS A 32 -14.55 -4.19 16.30
C LYS A 32 -15.93 -4.14 16.94
N ASP A 33 -16.67 -3.06 16.72
CA ASP A 33 -18.04 -2.96 17.24
C ASP A 33 -18.96 -4.06 16.65
N PRO A 34 -19.88 -4.66 17.44
CA PRO A 34 -20.80 -5.69 16.95
C PRO A 34 -21.65 -5.23 15.75
N THR A 35 -21.96 -3.94 15.66
CA THR A 35 -22.68 -3.36 14.51
C THR A 35 -21.84 -3.39 13.24
N THR A 36 -20.51 -3.21 13.34
CA THR A 36 -19.60 -3.30 12.20
C THR A 36 -19.58 -4.73 11.66
N ILE A 37 -19.55 -5.73 12.54
CA ILE A 37 -19.63 -7.14 12.15
C ILE A 37 -20.98 -7.46 11.50
N SER A 38 -22.08 -6.98 12.11
CA SER A 38 -23.41 -7.14 11.51
C SER A 38 -23.50 -6.50 10.13
N TYR A 39 -22.92 -5.32 9.94
CA TYR A 39 -22.95 -4.60 8.67
C TYR A 39 -22.15 -5.35 7.61
N GLU A 40 -20.90 -5.70 7.91
CA GLU A 40 -20.04 -6.51 7.06
C GLU A 40 -20.74 -7.78 6.56
N ILE A 41 -21.35 -8.56 7.46
CA ILE A 41 -22.01 -9.81 7.10
C ILE A 41 -23.25 -9.58 6.22
N LYS A 42 -24.08 -8.58 6.55
CA LYS A 42 -25.29 -8.28 5.75
C LYS A 42 -24.94 -7.83 4.34
N HIS A 43 -23.88 -7.04 4.18
CA HIS A 43 -23.49 -6.46 2.89
C HIS A 43 -22.71 -7.43 2.00
N HIS A 44 -22.00 -8.40 2.58
CA HIS A 44 -21.11 -9.29 1.84
C HIS A 44 -21.48 -10.78 1.90
N ARG A 45 -22.68 -11.13 2.39
CA ARG A 45 -23.21 -12.50 2.27
C ARG A 45 -23.63 -12.79 0.83
N GLN A 46 -23.36 -13.99 0.38
CA GLN A 46 -23.69 -14.44 -0.97
C GLN A 46 -24.73 -15.55 -0.94
N GLU A 47 -25.65 -15.50 -1.90
CA GLU A 47 -26.59 -16.59 -2.14
C GLU A 47 -25.88 -17.77 -2.80
N HIS A 48 -26.16 -18.97 -2.29
CA HIS A 48 -25.64 -20.23 -2.81
C HIS A 48 -26.79 -21.23 -2.95
N ARG A 49 -26.99 -21.73 -4.16
CA ARG A 49 -27.97 -22.76 -4.49
C ARG A 49 -27.27 -24.08 -4.78
N ASN A 50 -27.80 -25.16 -4.24
CA ASN A 50 -27.38 -26.53 -4.55
C ASN A 50 -28.53 -27.28 -5.24
N SER A 51 -28.31 -28.53 -5.61
CA SER A 51 -29.31 -29.38 -6.28
C SER A 51 -30.58 -29.63 -5.46
N PHE A 52 -30.55 -29.39 -4.15
CA PHE A 52 -31.70 -29.53 -3.24
C PHE A 52 -32.43 -28.21 -2.99
N THR A 53 -31.96 -27.10 -3.55
CA THR A 53 -32.57 -25.78 -3.36
C THR A 53 -33.71 -25.58 -4.36
N TYR A 54 -34.95 -25.73 -3.91
CA TYR A 54 -36.15 -25.55 -4.75
C TYR A 54 -36.99 -24.33 -4.35
N ASP A 55 -36.84 -23.83 -3.13
CA ASP A 55 -37.62 -22.67 -2.68
C ASP A 55 -37.09 -21.38 -3.31
N HIS A 56 -38.00 -20.46 -3.56
CA HIS A 56 -37.65 -19.10 -3.99
C HIS A 56 -37.45 -18.15 -2.81
N GLU A 57 -38.01 -18.47 -1.64
CA GLU A 57 -37.92 -17.61 -0.46
C GLU A 57 -36.74 -17.96 0.46
N PRO A 58 -36.09 -16.96 1.08
CA PRO A 58 -35.03 -17.18 2.05
C PRO A 58 -35.54 -17.89 3.32
N CYS A 59 -34.68 -18.70 3.93
CA CYS A 59 -34.98 -19.36 5.20
C CYS A 59 -35.37 -18.33 6.30
N PRO A 60 -36.46 -18.54 7.06
CA PRO A 60 -36.88 -17.63 8.14
C PRO A 60 -35.81 -17.39 9.23
N LEU A 61 -34.88 -18.33 9.41
CA LEU A 61 -33.75 -18.18 10.34
C LEU A 61 -32.81 -17.02 9.97
N LEU A 62 -32.79 -16.60 8.69
CA LEU A 62 -31.99 -15.49 8.21
C LEU A 62 -32.53 -14.11 8.62
N LEU A 63 -33.74 -14.05 9.19
CA LEU A 63 -34.30 -12.83 9.77
C LEU A 63 -33.62 -12.45 11.09
N LYS A 64 -32.91 -13.38 11.72
CA LYS A 64 -32.17 -13.18 12.96
C LYS A 64 -30.67 -13.33 12.73
N ALA A 65 -29.88 -12.74 13.62
CA ALA A 65 -28.43 -12.91 13.61
C ALA A 65 -28.07 -14.40 13.68
N PRO A 66 -27.09 -14.89 12.88
CA PRO A 66 -26.10 -14.09 12.14
C PRO A 66 -26.46 -13.78 10.67
N PHE A 67 -27.71 -13.97 10.24
CA PHE A 67 -28.18 -13.70 8.87
C PHE A 67 -27.51 -14.55 7.77
N VAL A 68 -26.79 -15.61 8.15
CA VAL A 68 -26.06 -16.52 7.25
C VAL A 68 -26.15 -17.97 7.71
N CYS A 69 -25.89 -18.90 6.80
CA CYS A 69 -25.96 -20.34 6.97
C CYS A 69 -24.59 -20.98 7.31
N ASN A 70 -23.52 -20.19 7.52
CA ASN A 70 -22.15 -20.70 7.74
C ASN A 70 -22.08 -21.82 8.79
N GLY A 71 -22.79 -21.66 9.91
CA GLY A 71 -22.88 -22.66 10.98
C GLY A 71 -24.20 -23.46 11.00
N CYS A 72 -25.11 -23.30 10.03
CA CYS A 72 -26.43 -23.93 10.09
C CYS A 72 -26.35 -25.46 10.03
N SER A 73 -27.03 -26.16 10.95
CA SER A 73 -27.03 -27.64 10.99
C SER A 73 -27.72 -28.26 9.78
N LYS A 74 -28.70 -27.56 9.21
CA LYS A 74 -29.46 -28.03 8.06
C LYS A 74 -28.78 -27.71 6.72
N ARG A 75 -27.70 -26.92 6.69
CA ARG A 75 -27.04 -26.47 5.44
C ARG A 75 -26.67 -27.63 4.50
N HIS A 76 -26.15 -28.71 5.06
CA HIS A 76 -25.73 -29.89 4.30
C HIS A 76 -26.77 -31.01 4.31
N CYS A 77 -27.95 -30.73 4.87
CA CYS A 77 -29.04 -31.69 4.91
C CYS A 77 -29.85 -31.59 3.62
N SER A 78 -30.21 -32.74 3.05
CA SER A 78 -31.10 -32.83 1.88
C SER A 78 -32.48 -32.21 2.13
N SER A 79 -32.88 -32.02 3.40
CA SER A 79 -34.16 -31.42 3.76
C SER A 79 -34.16 -29.89 3.76
N CYS A 80 -33.04 -29.23 3.45
CA CYS A 80 -32.94 -27.77 3.40
C CYS A 80 -33.13 -27.29 1.96
N HIS A 81 -34.36 -26.90 1.63
CA HIS A 81 -34.73 -26.50 0.27
C HIS A 81 -34.60 -25.00 0.00
N SER A 82 -34.33 -24.20 1.03
CA SER A 82 -34.22 -22.75 0.91
C SER A 82 -32.82 -22.30 0.46
N PRO A 83 -32.70 -21.13 -0.21
CA PRO A 83 -31.40 -20.60 -0.64
C PRO A 83 -30.48 -20.37 0.56
N HIS A 84 -29.21 -20.78 0.43
CA HIS A 84 -28.23 -20.61 1.48
C HIS A 84 -27.54 -19.26 1.33
N PHE A 85 -27.40 -18.50 2.42
CA PHE A 85 -26.62 -17.27 2.41
C PHE A 85 -25.32 -17.50 3.18
N LEU A 86 -24.17 -17.35 2.53
CA LEU A 86 -22.86 -17.62 3.12
C LEU A 86 -22.00 -16.37 3.11
N TYR A 87 -21.37 -16.08 4.24
CA TYR A 87 -20.28 -15.10 4.30
C TYR A 87 -18.96 -15.79 4.00
N ARG A 88 -18.17 -15.25 3.06
CA ARG A 88 -16.82 -15.73 2.73
C ARG A 88 -15.84 -14.57 2.83
N ALA A 89 -14.83 -14.69 3.68
CA ALA A 89 -13.89 -13.61 3.98
C ALA A 89 -13.11 -13.16 2.74
N SER A 90 -12.68 -14.13 1.91
CA SER A 90 -11.92 -13.86 0.69
C SER A 90 -12.70 -13.02 -0.31
N LEU A 91 -13.99 -13.35 -0.51
CA LEU A 91 -14.85 -12.65 -1.44
C LEU A 91 -15.20 -11.24 -0.93
N ALA A 92 -15.60 -11.13 0.34
CA ALA A 92 -15.87 -9.84 0.97
C ALA A 92 -14.65 -8.90 0.90
N HIS A 93 -13.45 -9.44 1.13
CA HIS A 93 -12.21 -8.68 1.00
C HIS A 93 -11.91 -8.27 -0.44
N SER A 94 -12.16 -9.17 -1.41
CA SER A 94 -12.00 -8.86 -2.83
C SER A 94 -12.95 -7.73 -3.26
N GLU A 95 -14.23 -7.81 -2.90
CA GLU A 95 -15.23 -6.78 -3.17
C GLU A 95 -14.83 -5.42 -2.57
N TYR A 96 -14.37 -5.41 -1.31
CA TYR A 96 -13.86 -4.21 -0.68
C TYR A 96 -12.66 -3.61 -1.45
N ARG A 97 -11.72 -4.44 -1.91
CA ARG A 97 -10.57 -3.98 -2.69
C ARG A 97 -10.97 -3.44 -4.05
N THR A 98 -11.92 -4.09 -4.73
CA THR A 98 -12.47 -3.62 -6.01
C THR A 98 -13.13 -2.26 -5.83
N LEU A 99 -14.03 -2.12 -4.85
CA LEU A 99 -14.69 -0.84 -4.53
C LEU A 99 -13.67 0.27 -4.22
N LEU A 100 -12.61 -0.06 -3.47
CA LEU A 100 -11.54 0.89 -3.16
C LEU A 100 -10.74 1.31 -4.41
N SER A 101 -10.51 0.38 -5.34
CA SER A 101 -9.87 0.65 -6.62
C SER A 101 -10.77 1.55 -7.47
N ASP A 102 -12.04 1.16 -7.66
CA ASP A 102 -13.00 1.87 -8.50
C ASP A 102 -13.22 3.31 -8.03
N ALA A 103 -13.35 3.51 -6.72
CA ALA A 103 -13.49 4.84 -6.11
C ALA A 103 -12.26 5.75 -6.38
N ARG A 104 -11.08 5.17 -6.58
CA ARG A 104 -9.81 5.88 -6.81
C ARG A 104 -9.42 5.94 -8.28
N GLU A 105 -9.95 5.04 -9.10
CA GLU A 105 -9.69 4.96 -10.54
C GLU A 105 -10.61 5.86 -11.37
N GLY A 106 -11.71 6.34 -10.77
CA GLY A 106 -12.72 7.16 -11.43
C GLY A 106 -12.20 8.50 -11.95
N ILE A 107 -11.96 8.58 -13.26
CA ILE A 107 -12.55 9.68 -14.01
C ILE A 107 -14.05 9.44 -13.93
N PRO A 108 -14.86 10.40 -13.48
CA PRO A 108 -16.30 10.27 -13.57
C PRO A 108 -16.65 10.30 -15.06
N LEU A 109 -16.73 9.13 -15.69
CA LEU A 109 -17.06 8.95 -17.10
C LEU A 109 -18.45 9.52 -17.44
N ASN A 110 -19.24 9.88 -16.42
CA ASN A 110 -20.55 10.51 -16.54
C ASN A 110 -20.59 12.00 -16.15
N LYS A 111 -19.44 12.70 -16.10
CA LYS A 111 -19.42 14.15 -15.90
C LYS A 111 -19.47 14.84 -17.25
N GLU A 112 -20.50 15.64 -17.52
CA GLU A 112 -20.62 16.46 -18.73
C GLU A 112 -19.30 17.22 -19.05
N ASP A 113 -18.56 17.63 -18.01
CA ASP A 113 -17.25 18.26 -18.11
C ASP A 113 -16.21 17.44 -18.88
N PHE A 114 -16.24 16.11 -18.76
CA PHE A 114 -15.36 15.23 -19.51
C PHE A 114 -15.65 15.31 -21.01
N TYR A 115 -16.92 15.20 -21.41
CA TYR A 115 -17.31 15.29 -22.82
C TYR A 115 -17.06 16.67 -23.41
N LYS A 116 -17.26 17.75 -22.62
CA LYS A 116 -16.86 19.11 -23.01
C LYS A 116 -15.36 19.18 -23.26
N THR A 117 -14.56 18.65 -22.33
CA THR A 117 -13.09 18.58 -22.45
C THR A 117 -12.65 17.77 -23.67
N ASP A 118 -13.24 16.58 -23.89
CA ASP A 118 -12.97 15.74 -25.06
C ASP A 118 -13.28 16.49 -26.36
N ARG A 119 -14.45 17.13 -26.45
CA ARG A 119 -14.84 17.89 -27.63
C ARG A 119 -13.83 18.99 -27.97
N ILE A 120 -13.39 19.75 -26.97
CA ILE A 120 -12.41 20.84 -27.14
C ILE A 120 -11.06 20.27 -27.59
N ILE A 121 -10.51 19.30 -26.83
CA ILE A 121 -9.18 18.75 -27.07
C ILE A 121 -9.13 18.00 -28.41
N SER A 122 -10.09 17.11 -28.66
CA SER A 122 -10.11 16.27 -29.85
C SER A 122 -10.30 17.09 -31.13
N ASN A 123 -11.16 18.12 -31.11
CA ASN A 123 -11.33 18.98 -32.28
C ASN A 123 -10.09 19.84 -32.56
N ALA A 124 -9.46 20.41 -31.53
CA ALA A 124 -8.29 21.24 -31.71
C ALA A 124 -7.04 20.45 -32.14
N LEU A 125 -6.89 19.20 -31.66
CA LEU A 125 -5.83 18.30 -32.13
C LEU A 125 -6.01 17.89 -33.60
N ARG A 126 -7.23 17.59 -34.04
CA ARG A 126 -7.52 17.29 -35.46
C ARG A 126 -7.21 18.49 -36.38
N ARG A 127 -7.31 19.72 -35.86
CA ARG A 127 -6.87 20.95 -36.56
C ARG A 127 -5.34 21.18 -36.51
N GLY A 128 -4.58 20.23 -35.97
CA GLY A 128 -3.12 20.29 -35.88
C GLY A 128 -2.58 21.17 -34.74
N GLN A 129 -3.42 21.63 -33.81
CA GLN A 129 -2.93 22.45 -32.69
C GLN A 129 -2.15 21.62 -31.68
N HIS A 130 -1.13 22.21 -31.07
CA HIS A 130 -0.36 21.54 -30.02
C HIS A 130 -1.12 21.54 -28.69
N LEU A 131 -1.13 20.42 -27.97
CA LEU A 131 -1.90 20.27 -26.72
C LEU A 131 -1.62 21.36 -25.68
N TYR A 132 -0.39 21.85 -25.60
CA TYR A 132 -0.03 22.95 -24.70
C TYR A 132 -0.78 24.25 -25.02
N HIS A 133 -0.97 24.54 -26.30
CA HIS A 133 -1.69 25.72 -26.76
C HIS A 133 -3.19 25.58 -26.51
N ILE A 134 -3.74 24.39 -26.77
CA ILE A 134 -5.14 24.05 -26.48
C ILE A 134 -5.45 24.29 -25.00
N MET A 135 -4.61 23.74 -24.10
CA MET A 135 -4.83 23.89 -22.66
C MET A 135 -4.59 25.30 -22.13
N ALA A 136 -3.76 26.11 -22.80
CA ALA A 136 -3.55 27.50 -22.41
C ALA A 136 -4.73 28.40 -22.81
N ASN A 137 -5.37 28.11 -23.94
CA ASN A 137 -6.47 28.92 -24.49
C ASN A 137 -7.86 28.43 -24.08
N SER A 138 -7.96 27.31 -23.36
CA SER A 138 -9.24 26.72 -22.95
C SER A 138 -9.32 26.63 -21.42
N PRO A 139 -9.65 27.73 -20.73
CA PRO A 139 -9.80 27.75 -19.27
C PRO A 139 -10.91 26.83 -18.77
N GLU A 140 -11.81 26.40 -19.66
CA GLU A 140 -12.86 25.41 -19.40
C GLU A 140 -12.32 24.01 -19.09
N ILE A 141 -11.06 23.71 -19.46
CA ILE A 141 -10.42 22.43 -19.17
C ILE A 141 -9.91 22.44 -17.72
N ALA A 142 -10.72 21.94 -16.80
CA ALA A 142 -10.39 21.90 -15.37
C ALA A 142 -9.26 20.90 -15.01
N CYS A 143 -8.82 20.05 -15.95
CA CYS A 143 -7.85 18.99 -15.66
C CYS A 143 -6.41 19.36 -16.07
N SER A 144 -5.44 18.84 -15.33
CA SER A 144 -4.02 19.08 -15.58
C SER A 144 -3.51 18.41 -16.85
N LYS A 145 -2.39 18.91 -17.41
CA LYS A 145 -1.72 18.32 -18.58
C LYS A 145 -1.43 16.83 -18.40
N SER A 146 -0.95 16.44 -17.21
CA SER A 146 -0.65 15.04 -16.88
C SER A 146 -1.90 14.17 -16.91
N THR A 147 -3.05 14.70 -16.53
CA THR A 147 -4.35 14.02 -16.59
C THR A 147 -4.78 13.82 -18.04
N VAL A 148 -4.65 14.84 -18.89
CA VAL A 148 -4.93 14.72 -20.33
C VAL A 148 -4.05 13.65 -20.99
N TYR A 149 -2.74 13.66 -20.76
CA TYR A 149 -1.85 12.61 -21.28
C TYR A 149 -2.19 11.20 -20.77
N ARG A 150 -2.60 11.09 -19.51
CA ARG A 150 -3.06 9.81 -18.92
C ARG A 150 -4.33 9.32 -19.62
N HIS A 151 -5.28 10.20 -19.92
CA HIS A 151 -6.52 9.86 -20.64
C HIS A 151 -6.23 9.41 -22.07
N PHE A 152 -5.32 10.09 -22.79
CA PHE A 152 -4.85 9.64 -24.11
C PHE A 152 -4.21 8.26 -24.06
N LYS A 153 -3.39 7.98 -23.03
CA LYS A 153 -2.78 6.65 -22.86
C LYS A 153 -3.82 5.56 -22.60
N LYS A 154 -4.90 5.90 -21.89
CA LYS A 154 -6.03 5.00 -21.61
C LYS A 154 -7.07 4.94 -22.76
N GLY A 155 -6.93 5.76 -23.80
CA GLY A 155 -7.83 5.76 -24.96
C GLY A 155 -9.19 6.40 -24.71
N TYR A 156 -9.31 7.33 -23.75
CA TYR A 156 -10.60 7.91 -23.37
C TYR A 156 -11.07 9.06 -24.27
N TYR A 157 -10.18 9.71 -25.02
CA TYR A 157 -10.55 10.80 -25.92
C TYR A 157 -10.92 10.28 -27.30
N SER A 158 -11.78 11.03 -27.99
CA SER A 158 -12.15 10.78 -29.38
C SER A 158 -10.97 10.98 -30.35
N ALA A 159 -9.96 11.76 -29.96
CA ALA A 159 -8.68 11.83 -30.65
C ALA A 159 -7.74 10.73 -30.17
N SER A 160 -6.95 10.21 -31.10
CA SER A 160 -5.98 9.15 -30.84
C SER A 160 -4.62 9.72 -30.45
N ARG A 161 -3.78 8.87 -29.86
CA ARG A 161 -2.40 9.24 -29.51
C ARG A 161 -1.56 9.69 -30.72
N ILE A 162 -1.93 9.27 -31.93
CA ILE A 162 -1.29 9.69 -33.19
C ILE A 162 -1.51 11.19 -33.49
N ASP A 163 -2.62 11.75 -33.02
CA ASP A 163 -2.97 13.16 -33.22
C ASP A 163 -2.15 14.09 -32.32
N LEU A 164 -1.50 13.55 -31.27
CA LEU A 164 -0.62 14.32 -30.41
C LEU A 164 0.74 14.55 -31.08
N PRO A 165 1.16 15.81 -31.29
CA PRO A 165 2.45 16.11 -31.86
C PRO A 165 3.57 15.48 -31.03
N ARG A 166 4.47 14.74 -31.69
CA ARG A 166 5.66 14.08 -31.11
C ARG A 166 5.40 12.93 -30.13
N ALA A 167 4.16 12.66 -29.72
CA ALA A 167 3.86 11.61 -28.73
C ALA A 167 4.20 10.18 -29.20
N VAL A 168 4.21 9.97 -30.51
CA VAL A 168 4.64 8.73 -31.17
C VAL A 168 6.14 8.73 -31.49
N LYS A 169 6.77 9.91 -31.60
CA LYS A 169 8.21 10.06 -31.91
C LYS A 169 9.11 9.77 -30.71
N PHE A 170 8.63 10.07 -29.49
CA PHE A 170 9.43 9.86 -28.30
C PHE A 170 9.38 8.41 -27.84
N LYS A 171 10.55 7.76 -27.82
CA LYS A 171 10.72 6.48 -27.13
C LYS A 171 10.38 6.67 -25.64
N PRO A 172 9.60 5.75 -25.02
CA PRO A 172 9.40 5.77 -23.58
C PRO A 172 10.76 5.86 -22.88
N ARG A 173 10.90 6.86 -21.99
CA ARG A 173 12.13 6.98 -21.19
C ARG A 173 12.28 5.69 -20.39
N ARG A 174 13.46 5.06 -20.44
CA ARG A 174 13.77 3.94 -19.54
C ARG A 174 13.71 4.49 -18.11
N VAL A 175 12.67 4.10 -17.39
CA VAL A 175 12.60 4.34 -15.96
C VAL A 175 13.51 3.28 -15.34
N ARG A 176 14.65 3.70 -14.78
CA ARG A 176 15.35 2.83 -13.82
C ARG A 176 14.39 2.65 -12.67
N GLN A 177 14.08 1.40 -12.33
CA GLN A 177 13.34 1.17 -11.10
C GLN A 177 14.18 1.73 -9.95
N PRO A 178 13.58 2.47 -9.01
CA PRO A 178 14.31 2.88 -7.82
C PRO A 178 14.76 1.61 -7.11
N ASP A 179 16.04 1.56 -6.76
CA ASP A 179 16.56 0.49 -5.91
C ASP A 179 15.84 0.58 -4.56
N TYR A 180 15.28 -0.53 -4.11
CA TYR A 180 14.53 -0.65 -2.86
C TYR A 180 15.06 -1.87 -2.10
N VAL A 181 14.99 -1.82 -0.76
CA VAL A 181 15.44 -2.92 0.09
C VAL A 181 14.63 -4.21 -0.22
N PRO A 182 15.27 -5.30 -0.69
CA PRO A 182 14.58 -6.53 -1.05
C PRO A 182 13.69 -7.08 0.09
N ALA A 183 12.57 -7.71 -0.28
CA ALA A 183 11.60 -8.20 0.69
C ALA A 183 12.18 -9.16 1.75
N GLY A 184 13.15 -9.99 1.37
CA GLY A 184 13.82 -10.92 2.28
C GLY A 184 14.70 -10.24 3.34
N ILE A 185 15.27 -9.06 3.03
CA ILE A 185 16.11 -8.31 3.97
C ILE A 185 15.24 -7.61 5.03
N ARG A 186 14.00 -7.25 4.69
CA ARG A 186 13.04 -6.60 5.60
C ARG A 186 12.50 -7.52 6.70
N LEU A 187 12.63 -8.84 6.57
CA LEU A 187 12.18 -9.78 7.60
C LEU A 187 12.99 -9.55 8.89
N GLY A 188 12.31 -9.21 9.97
CA GLY A 188 12.94 -8.84 11.26
C GLY A 188 13.55 -7.44 11.29
N ARG A 189 13.22 -6.57 10.31
CA ARG A 189 13.67 -5.17 10.19
C ARG A 189 12.52 -4.21 9.85
N SER A 190 11.29 -4.60 10.19
CA SER A 190 10.14 -3.72 10.05
C SER A 190 10.14 -2.65 11.14
N TYR A 191 9.33 -1.61 10.94
CA TYR A 191 9.13 -0.60 11.98
C TYR A 191 8.49 -1.20 13.25
N ASP A 192 7.64 -2.22 13.10
CA ASP A 192 7.08 -2.94 14.25
C ASP A 192 8.19 -3.71 14.99
N ASP A 193 9.12 -4.35 14.28
CA ASP A 193 10.29 -5.01 14.90
C ASP A 193 11.17 -4.00 15.67
N PHE A 194 11.33 -2.78 15.14
CA PHE A 194 12.03 -1.70 15.83
C PHE A 194 11.31 -1.29 17.13
N LEU A 195 9.99 -1.11 17.09
CA LEU A 195 9.21 -0.79 18.29
C LEU A 195 9.30 -1.89 19.35
N ASP A 196 9.23 -3.15 18.92
CA ASP A 196 9.36 -4.32 19.79
C ASP A 196 10.77 -4.40 20.41
N TYR A 197 11.81 -4.15 19.63
CA TYR A 197 13.20 -4.08 20.13
C TYR A 197 13.39 -2.95 21.14
N CYS A 198 12.90 -1.75 20.85
CA CYS A 198 12.96 -0.62 21.78
C CYS A 198 12.22 -0.90 23.09
N SER A 199 11.05 -1.53 23.02
CA SER A 199 10.26 -1.92 24.18
C SER A 199 10.98 -2.97 25.04
N LEU A 200 11.56 -4.00 24.39
CA LEU A 200 12.25 -5.10 25.07
C LEU A 200 13.55 -4.65 25.77
N HIS A 201 14.29 -3.75 25.14
CA HIS A 201 15.60 -3.29 25.64
C HIS A 201 15.52 -1.95 26.40
N GLY A 202 14.33 -1.37 26.54
CA GLY A 202 14.14 -0.08 27.22
C GLY A 202 14.87 1.07 26.53
N LEU A 203 14.95 1.03 25.19
CA LEU A 203 15.68 2.04 24.42
C LEU A 203 14.84 3.30 24.27
N GLU A 204 15.26 4.34 24.99
CA GLU A 204 14.70 5.69 24.86
C GLU A 204 15.35 6.49 23.71
N ARG A 205 16.41 5.95 23.10
CA ARG A 205 17.26 6.64 22.14
C ARG A 205 17.65 5.69 21.02
N HIS A 206 17.70 6.25 19.82
CA HIS A 206 18.10 5.55 18.60
C HIS A 206 18.85 6.50 17.66
N VAL A 207 19.42 5.94 16.60
CA VAL A 207 20.10 6.71 15.56
C VAL A 207 19.30 6.62 14.27
N GLU A 208 18.97 7.77 13.71
CA GLU A 208 18.24 7.86 12.45
C GLU A 208 19.20 8.06 11.28
N LEU A 209 18.99 7.30 10.21
CA LEU A 209 19.72 7.42 8.95
C LEU A 209 18.76 7.89 7.85
N ASP A 210 19.17 8.94 7.14
CA ASP A 210 18.43 9.47 5.98
C ASP A 210 19.43 9.89 4.88
N THR A 211 18.97 10.07 3.65
CA THR A 211 19.77 10.64 2.58
C THR A 211 19.17 11.89 1.95
N VAL A 212 19.93 12.98 2.00
CA VAL A 212 19.61 14.23 1.33
C VAL A 212 20.17 14.19 -0.09
N VAL A 213 19.27 14.17 -1.08
CA VAL A 213 19.63 14.19 -2.51
C VAL A 213 19.66 15.64 -3.01
N GLY A 214 20.85 16.16 -3.30
CA GLY A 214 21.02 17.52 -3.83
C GLY A 214 20.65 17.63 -5.31
N ARG A 215 21.40 16.97 -6.19
CA ARG A 215 21.12 16.88 -7.63
C ARG A 215 20.85 15.44 -8.03
N ILE A 216 19.86 15.23 -8.89
CA ILE A 216 19.55 13.90 -9.44
C ILE A 216 20.80 13.36 -10.15
N ALA A 217 21.25 12.16 -9.74
CA ALA A 217 22.47 11.50 -10.21
C ALA A 217 23.80 12.21 -9.88
N GLY A 218 23.84 12.97 -8.78
CA GLY A 218 25.06 13.54 -8.22
C GLY A 218 25.38 13.01 -6.82
N LYS A 219 26.29 13.72 -6.13
CA LYS A 219 26.64 13.46 -4.73
C LYS A 219 25.41 13.61 -3.83
N VAL A 220 25.36 12.79 -2.79
CA VAL A 220 24.29 12.81 -1.77
C VAL A 220 24.90 12.90 -0.39
N ILE A 221 24.13 13.37 0.59
CA ILE A 221 24.58 13.43 1.99
C ILE A 221 23.78 12.40 2.77
N MET A 222 24.45 11.42 3.35
CA MET A 222 23.85 10.52 4.34
C MET A 222 23.92 11.20 5.71
N THR A 223 22.78 11.49 6.29
CA THR A 223 22.68 12.09 7.62
C THR A 223 22.56 10.99 8.66
N VAL A 224 23.39 11.09 9.70
CA VAL A 224 23.36 10.25 10.89
C VAL A 224 22.93 11.11 12.06
N HIS A 225 21.69 10.95 12.51
CA HIS A 225 21.10 11.76 13.58
C HIS A 225 21.03 10.96 14.88
N PHE A 226 21.72 11.45 15.90
CA PHE A 226 21.75 10.88 17.23
C PHE A 226 20.67 11.56 18.07
N THR A 227 19.54 10.87 18.26
CA THR A 227 18.40 11.41 19.02
C THR A 227 18.73 11.68 20.50
N SER A 228 19.73 10.97 21.03
CA SER A 228 20.21 11.11 22.41
C SER A 228 20.71 12.50 22.78
N CYS A 229 21.35 13.20 21.83
CA CYS A 229 21.94 14.52 22.04
C CYS A 229 21.53 15.54 20.96
N ASN A 230 20.56 15.17 20.11
CA ASN A 230 20.13 15.95 18.96
C ASN A 230 21.29 16.41 18.06
N PHE A 231 22.32 15.55 17.94
CA PHE A 231 23.47 15.80 17.10
C PHE A 231 23.27 15.14 15.74
N MET A 232 23.60 15.84 14.66
CA MET A 232 23.52 15.29 13.31
C MET A 232 24.87 15.41 12.62
N ALA A 233 25.36 14.30 12.07
CA ALA A 233 26.53 14.27 11.21
C ALA A 233 26.11 14.01 9.75
N GLY A 234 26.70 14.75 8.81
CA GLY A 234 26.52 14.52 7.38
C GLY A 234 27.73 13.83 6.77
N ILE A 235 27.52 12.75 6.04
CA ILE A 235 28.56 12.03 5.30
C ILE A 235 28.31 12.20 3.80
N LEU A 236 29.31 12.73 3.09
CA LEU A 236 29.21 12.97 1.66
C LEU A 236 29.48 11.68 0.88
N LEU A 237 28.46 11.19 0.18
CA LEU A 237 28.53 10.04 -0.73
C LEU A 237 28.62 10.52 -2.18
N ASP A 238 29.38 9.82 -3.03
CA ASP A 238 29.50 10.19 -4.45
C ASP A 238 28.23 9.83 -5.26
N ASN A 239 27.46 8.86 -4.78
CA ASN A 239 26.20 8.42 -5.38
C ASN A 239 25.33 7.71 -4.32
N LYS A 240 24.04 7.52 -4.61
CA LYS A 240 23.06 6.88 -3.71
C LYS A 240 23.04 5.34 -3.82
N THR A 241 24.19 4.69 -4.10
CA THR A 241 24.22 3.22 -4.19
C THR A 241 24.43 2.58 -2.82
N ALA A 242 23.91 1.37 -2.63
CA ALA A 242 24.09 0.59 -1.40
C ALA A 242 25.57 0.40 -1.03
N ALA A 243 26.42 0.15 -2.04
CA ALA A 243 27.85 -0.03 -1.84
C ALA A 243 28.52 1.21 -1.24
N GLN A 244 28.14 2.40 -1.72
CA GLN A 244 28.68 3.68 -1.23
C GLN A 244 28.20 3.97 0.20
N GLY A 245 26.90 3.78 0.48
CA GLY A 245 26.35 3.91 1.84
C GLY A 245 27.05 2.99 2.83
N ALA A 246 27.19 1.71 2.48
CA ALA A 246 27.84 0.70 3.30
C ALA A 246 29.33 0.99 3.54
N GLU A 247 30.09 1.39 2.50
CA GLU A 247 31.51 1.73 2.62
C GLU A 247 31.73 2.90 3.58
N HIS A 248 30.99 3.99 3.40
CA HIS A 248 31.13 5.21 4.21
C HIS A 248 30.64 5.01 5.64
N PHE A 249 29.58 4.21 5.84
CA PHE A 249 29.12 3.88 7.18
C PHE A 249 30.12 2.98 7.92
N ARG A 250 30.71 1.96 7.25
CA ARG A 250 31.81 1.17 7.84
C ARG A 250 33.00 2.04 8.23
N SER A 251 33.39 2.99 7.35
CA SER A 251 34.43 3.97 7.65
C SER A 251 34.09 4.85 8.86
N LEU A 252 32.82 5.23 9.06
CA LEU A 252 32.37 5.92 10.27
C LEU A 252 32.56 5.03 11.51
N LYS A 253 32.10 3.77 11.46
CA LYS A 253 32.24 2.82 12.58
C LYS A 253 33.71 2.63 12.96
N ASP A 254 34.59 2.46 11.98
CA ASP A 254 36.03 2.31 12.22
C ASP A 254 36.65 3.55 12.86
N ARG A 255 36.26 4.75 12.42
CA ARG A 255 36.72 6.00 13.06
C ARG A 255 36.25 6.12 14.51
N LEU A 256 35.01 5.71 14.81
CA LEU A 256 34.49 5.70 16.18
C LEU A 256 35.28 4.71 17.06
N ARG A 257 35.50 3.48 16.57
CA ARG A 257 36.31 2.47 17.26
C ARG A 257 37.74 2.93 17.52
N ASN A 258 38.40 3.48 16.50
CA ASN A 258 39.76 4.00 16.61
C ASN A 258 39.86 5.17 17.61
N ALA A 259 38.77 5.90 17.83
CA ALA A 259 38.67 6.92 18.87
C ALA A 259 38.36 6.34 20.28
N GLY A 260 38.31 5.02 20.43
CA GLY A 260 37.99 4.33 21.69
C GLY A 260 36.50 4.31 22.03
N LEU A 261 35.62 4.61 21.08
CA LEU A 261 34.17 4.63 21.30
C LEU A 261 33.54 3.28 20.93
N SER A 262 32.65 2.79 21.79
CA SER A 262 31.83 1.60 21.50
C SER A 262 30.69 1.96 20.55
N VAL A 263 30.71 1.39 19.35
CA VAL A 263 29.63 1.61 18.36
C VAL A 263 28.27 1.14 18.90
N PRO A 264 28.14 -0.06 19.50
CA PRO A 264 26.87 -0.51 20.08
C PRO A 264 26.35 0.43 21.19
N ALA A 265 27.24 1.02 21.98
CA ALA A 265 26.85 1.96 23.04
C ALA A 265 26.32 3.30 22.50
N ILE A 266 26.68 3.66 21.26
CA ILE A 266 26.29 4.93 20.63
C ILE A 266 25.14 4.72 19.63
N MET A 267 25.10 3.56 18.98
CA MET A 267 24.26 3.22 17.83
C MET A 267 23.53 1.88 18.03
N ASP A 268 22.94 1.65 19.20
CA ASP A 268 22.26 0.39 19.55
C ASP A 268 21.13 0.04 18.56
N ALA A 269 20.32 1.04 18.20
CA ALA A 269 19.26 0.88 17.20
C ALA A 269 19.43 1.90 16.07
N LEU A 270 19.47 1.39 14.84
CA LEU A 270 19.47 2.19 13.62
C LEU A 270 18.06 2.19 13.01
N LEU A 271 17.53 3.37 12.75
CA LEU A 271 16.25 3.56 12.06
C LEU A 271 16.49 4.27 10.73
N CYS A 272 16.10 3.63 9.63
CA CYS A 272 16.23 4.19 8.29
C CYS A 272 14.95 3.99 7.47
N ASP A 273 14.83 4.72 6.36
CA ASP A 273 13.79 4.42 5.40
C ASP A 273 14.16 3.17 4.57
N ASN A 274 13.28 2.79 3.63
CA ASN A 274 13.55 1.66 2.74
C ASN A 274 14.26 2.08 1.44
N GLY A 275 15.07 3.15 1.50
CA GLY A 275 15.90 3.60 0.39
C GLY A 275 16.87 2.51 -0.07
N GLY A 276 17.14 2.45 -1.38
CA GLY A 276 18.04 1.46 -1.97
C GLY A 276 19.49 1.56 -1.47
N GLU A 277 19.91 2.71 -0.95
CA GLU A 277 21.20 2.90 -0.29
C GLU A 277 21.36 2.08 1.01
N PHE A 278 20.25 1.65 1.61
CA PHE A 278 20.21 0.82 2.81
C PHE A 278 19.92 -0.65 2.48
N ALA A 279 19.97 -1.04 1.20
CA ALA A 279 19.69 -2.42 0.77
C ALA A 279 20.70 -3.43 1.34
N ASP A 280 21.92 -3.00 1.68
CA ASP A 280 22.92 -3.83 2.35
C ASP A 280 22.90 -3.64 3.87
N ALA A 281 21.78 -4.01 4.51
CA ALA A 281 21.55 -3.81 5.94
C ALA A 281 22.65 -4.46 6.82
N PHE A 282 23.20 -5.60 6.40
CA PHE A 282 24.25 -6.29 7.13
C PHE A 282 25.52 -5.46 7.28
N SER A 283 25.89 -4.65 6.29
CA SER A 283 27.04 -3.75 6.41
C SER A 283 26.85 -2.65 7.47
N PHE A 284 25.61 -2.29 7.79
CA PHE A 284 25.30 -1.34 8.85
C PHE A 284 25.30 -2.03 10.21
N GLU A 285 24.66 -3.21 10.30
CA GLU A 285 24.44 -3.96 11.55
C GLU A 285 25.65 -4.79 12.03
N ASN A 286 26.55 -5.21 11.14
CA ASN A 286 27.61 -6.15 11.51
C ASN A 286 28.97 -5.48 11.69
N ASP A 287 29.76 -6.01 12.63
CA ASP A 287 31.16 -5.67 12.83
C ASP A 287 32.08 -6.19 11.71
N GLN A 288 33.39 -5.98 11.87
CA GLN A 288 34.40 -6.43 10.90
C GLN A 288 34.47 -7.97 10.77
N ASP A 289 34.03 -8.70 11.79
CA ASP A 289 33.99 -10.17 11.83
C ASP A 289 32.66 -10.73 11.30
N GLY A 290 31.74 -9.86 10.88
CA GLY A 290 30.42 -10.23 10.37
C GLY A 290 29.41 -10.60 11.47
N LYS A 291 29.71 -10.32 12.74
CA LYS A 291 28.76 -10.48 13.85
C LYS A 291 27.93 -9.22 14.00
N ARG A 292 26.66 -9.39 14.34
CA ARG A 292 25.77 -8.27 14.66
C ARG A 292 26.28 -7.57 15.92
N GLU A 293 26.49 -6.26 15.83
CA GLU A 293 26.96 -5.39 16.91
C GLU A 293 25.92 -4.32 17.26
#